data_AF-A0A1C6HK35-F1
#
_entry.id   AF-A0A1C6HK35-F1
#
_cell.length_a   1.000
_cell.length_b   1.000
_cell.length_c   1.000
_cell.angle_alpha   90.00
_cell.angle_beta   90.00
_cell.angle_gamma   90.00
#
_symmetry.space_group_name_H-M   'P 1'
#
loop_
_entity.id
_entity.type
_entity.pdbx_description
1 polymer ?
#
loop_
_entity_poly.entity_id
_entity_poly.type
_entity_poly.pdbx_seq_one_letter_code
_entity_poly.pdbx_strand_id
1 'polypeptide(L)' 'MYEAIGAYNLEKHNEIITIVDKSEYQKLMNFINREDPKAFVTIYNVSSMQYQPKI' A
#
# COMPACT_ATOMS: atom_id res chain seq x y z
N MET A 1 -4.15 7.47 -2.70
CA MET A 1 -4.90 6.55 -3.57
C MET A 1 -4.38 6.78 -4.97
N TYR A 2 -3.83 5.73 -5.58
CA TYR A 2 -3.22 5.76 -6.90
C TYR A 2 -4.04 4.85 -7.82
N GLU A 3 -4.22 5.26 -9.08
CA GLU A 3 -4.80 4.39 -10.11
C GLU A 3 -3.69 3.46 -10.61
N ALA A 4 -3.84 2.16 -10.37
CA ALA A 4 -2.97 1.12 -10.91
C ALA A 4 -3.66 0.46 -12.12
N ILE A 5 -2.88 0.05 -13.11
CA ILE A 5 -3.37 -0.68 -14.28
C ILE A 5 -2.76 -2.09 -14.24
N GLY A 6 -3.63 -3.11 -14.21
CA GLY A 6 -3.22 -4.50 -14.23
C GLY A 6 -2.44 -4.84 -15.50
N ALA A 7 -1.25 -5.42 -15.36
CA ALA A 7 -0.33 -5.67 -16.48
C ALA A 7 -0.87 -6.66 -17.53
N TYR A 8 -1.82 -7.53 -17.15
CA TYR A 8 -2.32 -8.61 -18.02
C TYR A 8 -3.72 -8.35 -18.58
N ASN A 9 -4.61 -7.71 -17.81
CA ASN A 9 -6.00 -7.46 -18.19
C ASN A 9 -6.27 -5.98 -18.51
N LEU A 10 -5.30 -5.09 -18.31
CA LEU A 10 -5.44 -3.63 -18.46
C LEU A 10 -6.59 -3.04 -17.62
N GLU A 11 -7.01 -3.75 -16.57
CA GLU A 11 -8.05 -3.29 -15.68
C GLU A 11 -7.51 -2.23 -14.73
N LYS A 12 -8.29 -1.17 -14.55
CA LYS A 12 -7.97 -0.09 -13.62
C LYS A 12 -8.41 -0.49 -12.23
N HIS A 13 -7.47 -0.45 -11.29
CA HIS A 13 -7.73 -0.68 -9.88
C HIS A 13 -7.33 0.56 -9.09
N ASN A 14 -8.15 0.90 -8.11
CA ASN A 14 -7.78 1.93 -7.16
C ASN A 14 -7.04 1.29 -5.99
N GLU A 15 -5.77 1.65 -5.82
CA GLU A 15 -4.93 1.09 -4.78
C GLU A 15 -4.49 2.16 -3.78
N ILE A 16 -4.40 1.75 -2.51
CA ILE A 16 -3.79 2.55 -1.46
C ILE A 16 -2.34 2.08 -1.32
N ILE A 17 -1.42 2.89 -1.86
CA ILE A 17 0.02 2.67 -1.72
C ILE A 17 0.50 3.61 -0.63
N THR A 18 1.14 3.06 0.40
CA THR A 18 1.73 3.80 1.50
C THR A 18 3.06 3.19 1.90
N ILE A 19 3.97 4.02 2.39
CA ILE A 19 5.23 3.57 3.01
C ILE A 19 5.13 3.92 4.48
N VAL A 20 5.37 2.93 5.33
CA VAL A 20 5.19 3.03 6.77
C VAL A 20 6.39 2.44 7.50
N ASP A 21 6.60 2.86 8.74
CA ASP A 21 7.55 2.17 9.61
C ASP A 21 6.96 0.86 10.19
N LYS A 22 7.78 0.12 10.95
CA LYS A 22 7.38 -1.16 11.55
C LYS A 22 6.22 -1.03 12.55
N SER A 23 6.16 0.07 13.30
CA SER A 23 5.14 0.30 14.33
C SER A 23 3.79 0.67 13.69
N GLU A 24 3.82 1.49 12.65
CA GLU A 24 2.66 1.88 11.86
C GLU A 24 2.11 0.70 11.07
N TYR A 25 2.99 -0.13 10.49
CA TYR A 25 2.61 -1.38 9.84
C TYR A 25 1.79 -2.27 10.78
N GLN A 26 2.23 -2.46 12.02
CA GLN A 26 1.50 -3.29 12.98
C GLN A 26 0.10 -2.71 13.29
N LYS A 27 -0.01 -1.39 13.45
CA LYS A 27 -1.30 -0.72 13.67
C LYS A 27 -2.22 -0.87 12.45
N LEU A 28 -1.68 -0.70 11.25
CA LEU A 28 -2.40 -0.82 9.99
C LEU A 28 -2.94 -2.25 9.80
N MET A 29 -2.11 -3.27 10.02
CA MET A 29 -2.56 -4.66 9.90
C MET A 29 -3.61 -5.02 10.94
N ASN A 30 -3.48 -4.54 12.17
CA ASN A 30 -4.51 -4.73 13.19
C ASN A 30 -5.84 -4.06 12.81
N PHE A 31 -5.78 -2.87 12.21
CA PHE A 31 -6.96 -2.16 11.72
C PHE A 31 -7.61 -2.90 10.55
N ILE A 32 -6.85 -3.26 9.51
CA ILE A 32 -7.37 -3.98 8.34
C ILE A 32 -8.00 -5.31 8.75
N ASN A 33 -7.31 -6.11 9.58
CA ASN A 33 -7.85 -7.40 10.05
C ASN A 33 -9.15 -7.26 10.85
N ARG A 34 -9.40 -6.09 11.45
CA ARG A 34 -10.64 -5.82 12.19
C ARG A 34 -11.77 -5.36 11.26
N GLU A 35 -11.48 -4.44 10.34
CA GLU A 35 -12.49 -3.82 9.49
C GLU A 35 -12.84 -4.65 8.23
N ASP A 36 -11.83 -5.25 7.58
CA ASP A 36 -12.01 -6.13 6.42
C ASP A 36 -10.99 -7.29 6.45
N PRO A 37 -11.34 -8.42 7.09
CA PRO A 37 -10.50 -9.61 7.11
C PRO A 37 -10.24 -10.25 5.74
N LYS A 38 -10.97 -9.85 4.69
CA LYS A 38 -10.79 -10.37 3.31
C LYS A 38 -9.89 -9.48 2.46
N ALA A 39 -9.49 -8.32 2.97
CA ALA A 39 -8.54 -7.45 2.29
C ALA A 39 -7.19 -8.17 2.10
N PHE A 40 -6.53 -7.89 0.98
CA PHE A 40 -5.18 -8.37 0.71
C PHE A 40 -4.20 -7.19 0.69
N VAL A 41 -2.96 -7.44 1.10
CA VAL A 41 -1.89 -6.42 1.17
C VAL A 41 -0.62 -7.00 0.56
N THR A 42 -0.01 -6.26 -0.36
CA THR A 42 1.32 -6.58 -0.92
C THR A 42 2.38 -5.75 -0.23
N ILE A 43 3.48 -6.38 0.22
CA ILE A 43 4.52 -5.73 1.02
C ILE A 43 5.82 -5.70 0.23
N TYR A 44 6.44 -4.52 0.17
CA TYR A 44 7.77 -4.32 -0.41
C TYR A 44 8.70 -3.74 0.66
N ASN A 45 9.86 -4.39 0.87
CA ASN A 45 10.89 -3.87 1.77
C ASN A 45 11.67 -2.75 1.07
N VAL A 46 11.48 -1.51 1.54
CA VAL A 46 12.18 -0.33 1.00
C VAL A 46 13.48 -0.11 1.79
N SER A 47 14.63 -0.31 1.13
CA SER A 47 15.96 -0.13 1.75
C SER A 47 16.44 1.32 1.80
N SER A 48 15.93 2.19 0.92
CA SER A 48 16.31 3.59 0.86
C SER A 48 15.15 4.42 0.31
N MET A 49 14.85 5.54 0.96
CA MET A 49 13.83 6.48 0.51
C MET A 49 14.50 7.77 0.03
N GLN A 50 14.23 8.16 -1.22
CA GLN A 50 14.57 9.48 -1.73
C GLN A 50 13.27 10.27 -1.83
N TYR A 51 13.06 11.17 -0.87
CA TYR A 51 11.91 12.05 -0.91
C TYR A 51 12.17 13.19 -1.88
N GLN A 52 11.36 13.28 -2.93
CA GLN A 52 11.34 14.42 -3.83
C GLN A 52 10.05 15.22 -3.56
N PRO A 53 10.15 16.44 -3.02
CA PRO A 53 8.96 17.26 -2.78
C PRO A 53 8.30 17.59 -4.12
N LYS A 54 6.96 17.58 -4.14
CA LYS A 54 6.20 18.12 -5.27
C LYS A 54 6.39 19.65 -5.27
N ILE A 55 6.96 20.18 -6.35
CA ILE A 55 7.06 21.63 -6.62
C ILE A 55 5.67 22.17 -6.96
#